data_AF-A0A8H4P8G7-F1
#
_entry.id   AF-A0A8H4P8G7-F1
#
_cell.length_a   1.000
_cell.length_b   1.000
_cell.length_c   1.000
_cell.angle_alpha   90.00
_cell.angle_beta   90.00
_cell.angle_gamma   90.00
#
_symmetry.space_group_name_H-M   'P 1'
#
loop_
_entity.id
_entity.type
_entity.pdbx_description
1 polymer ?
#
loop_
_entity_poly.entity_id
_entity_poly.type
_entity_poly.pdbx_seq_one_letter_code
_entity_poly.pdbx_strand_id
1 'polypeptide(L)'
;MKRNIMTRVAALVLATMASATPMAEPVRRHASESADSGCSRDYLTGLVTQVLSSMVAHDPYSLPLASTYKATENSHPAALSFMTSWRTITRTGLPTILALDTTQCSAYFALDISEGNDATQAVLRGRVKLVDQRISEIELFINRGRGDHGFSFSPEELAANDAVLMNPPANRTNPSRATLEALSEALFARSSNFSVNVNDNCQFTEIGWKVVDTGVWGNNSSPEVPCSWPPEHPIDDNARVGLVIDEELGFVLTSGIVPGKVYPYNGNISAFIPDDLSVAQEAQEVWIKAQDGLSLLAPTEATGDTLELLQYYDDELQAMQINVYLGGPNATSVWL
;
A
#
# COMPACT_ATOMS: atom_id res chain seq x y z
N MET A 1 -8.62 -37.40 -51.82
CA MET A 1 -8.57 -36.23 -52.72
C MET A 1 -7.55 -35.27 -52.14
N LYS A 2 -6.27 -35.44 -52.51
CA LYS A 2 -5.10 -34.70 -52.01
C LYS A 2 -4.62 -33.79 -53.14
N ARG A 3 -4.27 -32.54 -52.83
CA ARG A 3 -3.63 -31.62 -53.78
C ARG A 3 -2.23 -31.27 -53.27
N ASN A 4 -1.24 -31.70 -54.04
CA ASN A 4 0.18 -31.36 -53.94
C ASN A 4 0.42 -29.88 -54.30
N ILE A 5 1.56 -29.32 -53.87
CA ILE A 5 2.56 -28.53 -54.63
C ILE A 5 3.59 -28.04 -53.59
N MET A 6 4.82 -28.55 -53.49
CA MET A 6 6.01 -28.50 -54.36
C MET A 6 7.04 -27.47 -53.86
N THR A 7 8.18 -28.03 -53.46
CA THR A 7 9.48 -27.49 -53.04
C THR A 7 10.10 -26.52 -54.06
N ARG A 8 10.81 -25.47 -53.59
CA ARG A 8 12.08 -25.00 -54.20
C ARG A 8 13.02 -24.38 -53.15
N VAL A 9 14.21 -24.96 -53.09
CA VAL A 9 15.45 -24.39 -52.53
C VAL A 9 16.20 -23.69 -53.67
N ALA A 10 16.81 -22.54 -53.41
CA ALA A 10 18.00 -22.09 -54.13
C ALA A 10 18.75 -21.05 -53.28
N ALA A 11 19.94 -21.44 -52.81
CA ALA A 11 20.97 -20.56 -52.29
C ALA A 11 21.73 -19.92 -53.47
N LEU A 12 22.10 -18.65 -53.34
CA LEU A 12 23.09 -18.02 -54.21
C LEU A 12 23.98 -17.10 -53.37
N VAL A 13 25.25 -17.49 -53.28
CA VAL A 13 26.36 -16.70 -52.73
C VAL A 13 26.95 -15.89 -53.88
N LEU A 14 27.08 -14.57 -53.71
CA LEU A 14 28.03 -13.76 -54.47
C LEU A 14 28.72 -12.77 -53.51
N ALA A 15 30.03 -12.93 -53.38
CA ALA A 15 30.94 -11.96 -52.78
C ALA A 15 31.36 -10.95 -53.84
N THR A 16 31.49 -9.67 -53.49
CA THR A 16 32.59 -8.80 -53.96
C THR A 16 32.59 -7.41 -53.32
N MET A 17 33.82 -7.06 -52.89
CA MET A 17 34.50 -5.75 -52.91
C MET A 17 34.19 -4.68 -51.85
N ALA A 18 35.28 -4.40 -51.12
CA ALA A 18 35.47 -3.33 -50.16
C ALA A 18 35.68 -1.98 -50.85
N SER A 19 35.06 -0.95 -50.30
CA SER A 19 35.42 0.45 -50.45
C SER A 19 35.48 1.05 -49.06
N ALA A 20 36.69 1.39 -48.60
CA ALA A 20 36.93 2.01 -47.31
C ALA A 20 36.49 3.48 -47.36
N THR A 21 35.41 3.81 -46.64
CA THR A 21 35.08 5.18 -46.24
C THR A 21 35.67 5.45 -44.86
N PRO A 22 36.30 6.62 -44.62
CA PRO A 22 36.69 7.00 -43.27
C PRO A 22 35.42 7.29 -42.46
N MET A 23 35.04 6.37 -41.57
CA MET A 23 34.04 6.64 -40.54
C MET A 23 34.65 7.60 -39.53
N ALA A 24 34.02 8.76 -39.38
CA ALA A 24 34.27 9.66 -38.26
C ALA A 24 34.08 8.87 -36.95
N GLU A 25 35.08 8.91 -36.07
CA GLU A 25 34.97 8.36 -34.73
C GLU A 25 33.79 9.03 -34.00
N PRO A 26 32.86 8.27 -33.41
CA PRO A 26 31.92 8.86 -32.48
C PRO A 26 32.72 9.27 -31.24
N VAL A 27 32.80 10.57 -31.01
CA VAL A 27 33.24 11.16 -29.74
C VAL A 27 32.40 10.52 -28.63
N ARG A 28 33.00 9.60 -27.88
CA ARG A 28 32.46 9.15 -26.59
C ARG A 28 32.56 10.32 -25.61
N ARG A 29 31.50 11.12 -25.57
CA ARG A 29 31.13 11.93 -24.41
C ARG A 29 29.67 11.66 -24.13
N HIS A 30 29.43 10.96 -23.03
CA HIS A 30 28.64 11.41 -21.88
C HIS A 30 28.85 10.29 -20.84
N ALA A 31 29.59 10.57 -19.77
CA ALA A 31 28.98 11.07 -18.54
C ALA A 31 27.71 10.27 -18.25
N SER A 32 27.84 9.31 -17.34
CA SER A 32 26.73 8.65 -16.67
C SER A 32 25.95 9.72 -15.88
N GLU A 33 25.18 10.55 -16.58
CA GLU A 33 23.96 11.09 -16.01
C GLU A 33 23.07 9.87 -15.76
N SER A 34 22.75 9.63 -14.49
CA SER A 34 21.62 8.80 -14.14
C SER A 34 20.47 9.24 -15.02
N ALA A 35 19.99 8.38 -15.92
CA ALA A 35 18.84 8.67 -16.74
C ALA A 35 17.73 9.09 -15.77
N ASP A 36 17.38 10.39 -15.81
CA ASP A 36 16.26 10.93 -15.06
C ASP A 36 15.07 10.04 -15.38
N SER A 37 14.59 9.29 -14.39
CA SER A 37 13.57 8.23 -14.56
C SER A 37 12.23 8.80 -15.06
N GLY A 38 12.16 10.13 -15.27
CA GLY A 38 10.95 10.87 -15.57
C GLY A 38 10.00 10.95 -14.37
N CYS A 39 10.38 10.36 -13.23
CA CYS A 39 9.57 10.21 -12.03
C CYS A 39 10.09 11.11 -10.92
N SER A 40 10.26 12.40 -11.22
CA SER A 40 10.54 13.40 -10.20
C SER A 40 9.38 13.48 -9.20
N ARG A 41 9.65 13.99 -8.00
CA ARG A 41 8.61 14.21 -6.97
C ARG A 41 7.48 15.10 -7.50
N ASP A 42 7.81 16.16 -8.24
CA ASP A 42 6.83 17.05 -8.87
C ASP A 42 5.93 16.31 -9.86
N TYR A 43 6.52 15.45 -10.69
CA TYR A 43 5.76 14.64 -11.64
C TYR A 43 4.82 13.67 -10.93
N LEU A 44 5.29 12.93 -9.93
CA LEU A 44 4.47 11.99 -9.17
C LEU A 44 3.36 12.70 -8.38
N THR A 45 3.64 13.89 -7.82
CA THR A 45 2.64 14.74 -7.15
C THR A 45 1.55 15.19 -8.13
N GLY A 46 1.95 15.64 -9.32
CA GLY A 46 1.02 16.01 -10.40
C GLY A 46 0.16 14.82 -10.85
N LEU A 47 0.75 13.63 -10.93
CA LEU A 47 0.02 12.41 -11.26
C LEU A 47 -1.03 12.03 -10.20
N VAL A 48 -0.68 12.05 -8.91
CA VAL A 48 -1.65 11.79 -7.83
C VAL A 48 -2.79 12.81 -7.90
N THR A 49 -2.47 14.07 -8.13
CA THR A 49 -3.49 15.13 -8.35
C THR A 49 -4.40 14.81 -9.53
N GLN A 50 -3.84 14.29 -10.64
CA GLN A 50 -4.62 13.87 -11.81
C GLN A 50 -5.52 12.67 -11.51
N VAL A 51 -5.04 11.68 -10.74
CA VAL A 51 -5.84 10.54 -10.27
C VAL A 51 -7.05 11.02 -9.47
N LEU A 52 -6.84 11.86 -8.45
CA LEU A 52 -7.92 12.40 -7.62
C LEU A 52 -8.88 13.27 -8.43
N SER A 53 -8.37 14.11 -9.33
CA SER A 53 -9.20 14.93 -10.21
C SER A 53 -10.06 14.09 -11.16
N SER A 54 -9.53 12.97 -11.65
CA SER A 54 -10.28 12.05 -12.51
C SER A 54 -11.43 11.37 -11.75
N MET A 55 -11.26 11.10 -10.46
CA MET A 55 -12.31 10.55 -9.60
C MET A 55 -13.43 11.56 -9.41
N VAL A 56 -13.11 12.81 -9.08
CA VAL A 56 -14.11 13.89 -8.94
C VAL A 56 -14.84 14.16 -10.26
N ALA A 57 -14.13 14.08 -11.39
CA ALA A 57 -14.71 14.26 -12.72
C ALA A 57 -15.52 13.05 -13.21
N HIS A 58 -15.53 11.94 -12.45
CA HIS A 58 -16.12 10.65 -12.85
C HIS A 58 -15.59 10.15 -14.21
N ASP A 59 -14.34 10.48 -14.55
CA ASP A 59 -13.71 10.15 -15.83
C ASP A 59 -12.36 9.45 -15.64
N PRO A 60 -12.34 8.13 -15.44
CA PRO A 60 -11.10 7.37 -15.28
C PRO A 60 -10.24 7.32 -16.55
N TYR A 61 -10.79 7.64 -17.72
CA TYR A 61 -10.06 7.56 -19.00
C TYR A 61 -9.28 8.84 -19.31
N SER A 62 -9.42 9.88 -18.48
CA SER A 62 -8.53 11.05 -18.46
C SER A 62 -7.11 10.72 -17.96
N LEU A 63 -6.90 9.54 -17.38
CA LEU A 63 -5.62 9.10 -16.84
C LEU A 63 -4.67 8.58 -17.93
N PRO A 64 -3.35 8.77 -17.75
CA PRO A 64 -2.34 8.21 -18.65
C PRO A 64 -2.15 6.71 -18.38
N LEU A 65 -3.16 5.89 -18.67
CA LEU A 65 -3.09 4.45 -18.42
C LEU A 65 -2.14 3.75 -19.40
N ALA A 66 -1.50 2.68 -18.92
CA ALA A 66 -0.79 1.73 -19.77
C ALA A 66 -1.79 1.00 -20.69
N SER A 67 -1.31 0.41 -21.79
CA SER A 67 -2.18 -0.39 -22.69
C SER A 67 -2.86 -1.56 -21.98
N THR A 68 -2.22 -2.06 -20.93
CA THR A 68 -2.77 -3.04 -20.00
C THR A 68 -2.31 -2.64 -18.61
N TYR A 69 -3.25 -2.53 -17.68
CA TYR A 69 -3.00 -2.14 -16.30
C TYR A 69 -3.76 -3.08 -15.36
N LYS A 70 -3.32 -3.16 -14.11
CA LYS A 70 -4.03 -3.85 -13.02
C LYS A 70 -4.67 -2.81 -12.11
N ALA A 71 -5.87 -3.09 -11.62
CA ALA A 71 -6.52 -2.18 -10.68
C ALA A 71 -7.37 -2.92 -9.64
N THR A 72 -7.29 -2.47 -8.39
CA THR A 72 -8.14 -2.94 -7.29
C THR A 72 -8.76 -1.80 -6.52
N GLU A 73 -9.96 -2.02 -6.02
CA GLU A 73 -10.57 -1.22 -4.96
C GLU A 73 -10.93 -2.17 -3.82
N ASN A 74 -10.48 -1.90 -2.60
CA ASN A 74 -10.74 -2.72 -1.43
C ASN A 74 -10.35 -4.20 -1.67
N SER A 75 -9.13 -4.41 -2.19
CA SER A 75 -8.59 -5.73 -2.57
C SER A 75 -9.36 -6.51 -3.65
N HIS A 76 -10.39 -5.91 -4.25
CA HIS A 76 -11.17 -6.52 -5.33
C HIS A 76 -10.74 -5.99 -6.70
N PRO A 77 -10.42 -6.87 -7.68
CA PRO A 77 -10.11 -6.43 -9.03
C PRO A 77 -11.34 -5.80 -9.68
N ALA A 78 -11.18 -4.60 -10.22
CA ALA A 78 -12.26 -3.90 -10.90
C ALA A 78 -11.71 -3.03 -12.04
N ALA A 79 -12.51 -2.83 -13.09
CA ALA A 79 -12.24 -1.76 -14.04
C ALA A 79 -12.54 -0.41 -13.37
N LEU A 80 -11.74 0.62 -13.65
CA LEU A 80 -11.84 1.92 -12.96
C LEU A 80 -13.25 2.53 -13.05
N SER A 81 -13.94 2.37 -14.18
CA SER A 81 -15.32 2.86 -14.37
C SER A 81 -16.37 2.16 -13.53
N PHE A 82 -16.05 1.00 -12.94
CA PHE A 82 -16.92 0.25 -12.04
C PHE A 82 -16.54 0.42 -10.56
N MET A 83 -15.35 0.96 -10.28
CA MET A 83 -14.94 1.27 -8.91
C MET A 83 -15.82 2.37 -8.33
N THR A 84 -16.09 2.26 -7.04
CA THR A 84 -16.90 3.22 -6.27
C THR A 84 -16.24 4.59 -6.32
N SER A 85 -14.91 4.65 -6.24
CA SER A 85 -14.10 5.87 -6.33
C SER A 85 -14.51 6.80 -7.48
N TRP A 86 -14.71 6.28 -8.70
CA TRP A 86 -15.11 7.10 -9.87
C TRP A 86 -16.61 7.33 -10.00
N ARG A 87 -17.42 6.76 -9.12
CA ARG A 87 -18.89 6.83 -9.19
C ARG A 87 -19.50 7.68 -8.09
N THR A 88 -18.83 7.77 -6.95
CA THR A 88 -19.39 8.38 -5.74
C THR A 88 -18.60 9.58 -5.28
N ILE A 89 -17.29 9.65 -5.52
CA ILE A 89 -16.46 10.75 -5.03
C ILE A 89 -16.91 12.06 -5.69
N THR A 90 -17.29 13.03 -4.87
CA THR A 90 -17.72 14.38 -5.29
C THR A 90 -16.68 15.44 -4.93
N ARG A 91 -15.81 15.14 -3.96
CA ARG A 91 -14.74 16.03 -3.49
C ARG A 91 -13.61 15.21 -2.88
N THR A 92 -12.40 15.73 -2.99
CA THR A 92 -11.19 15.22 -2.35
C THR A 92 -10.53 16.33 -1.54
N GLY A 93 -9.98 15.98 -0.37
CA GLY A 93 -8.97 16.79 0.29
C GLY A 93 -7.65 16.82 -0.49
N LEU A 94 -6.64 17.47 0.08
CA LEU A 94 -5.26 17.28 -0.37
C LEU A 94 -4.70 16.01 0.28
N PRO A 95 -3.78 15.27 -0.38
CA PRO A 95 -3.04 14.19 0.27
C PRO A 95 -2.43 14.63 1.59
N THR A 96 -2.88 14.04 2.69
CA THR A 96 -2.35 14.23 4.05
C THR A 96 -1.11 13.38 4.27
N ILE A 97 -1.05 12.20 3.63
CA ILE A 97 0.19 11.47 3.35
C ILE A 97 0.43 11.47 1.85
N LEU A 98 1.68 11.73 1.46
CA LEU A 98 2.16 11.58 0.10
C LEU A 98 3.59 11.04 0.10
N ALA A 99 3.74 9.72 -0.05
CA ALA A 99 5.04 9.06 -0.16
C ALA A 99 5.37 8.83 -1.64
N LEU A 100 6.54 9.28 -2.07
CA LEU A 100 6.95 9.31 -3.48
C LEU A 100 8.23 8.51 -3.70
N ASP A 101 8.15 7.42 -4.46
CA ASP A 101 9.32 6.64 -4.86
C ASP A 101 9.74 7.01 -6.28
N THR A 102 10.76 7.86 -6.38
CA THR A 102 11.32 8.33 -7.64
C THR A 102 12.17 7.28 -8.37
N THR A 103 12.59 6.22 -7.66
CA THR A 103 13.37 5.10 -8.19
C THR A 103 12.46 4.06 -8.84
N GLN A 104 11.37 3.69 -8.17
CA GLN A 104 10.42 2.69 -8.68
C GLN A 104 9.26 3.30 -9.48
N CYS A 105 9.18 4.63 -9.57
CA CYS A 105 8.07 5.34 -10.20
C CYS A 105 6.72 4.93 -9.58
N SER A 106 6.62 5.00 -8.26
CA SER A 106 5.41 4.70 -7.52
C SER A 106 5.10 5.78 -6.50
N ALA A 107 3.83 5.91 -6.14
CA ALA A 107 3.39 6.85 -5.12
C ALA A 107 2.30 6.21 -4.26
N TYR A 108 2.32 6.52 -2.97
CA TYR A 108 1.26 6.24 -2.03
C TYR A 108 0.66 7.55 -1.53
N PHE A 109 -0.65 7.57 -1.34
CA PHE A 109 -1.36 8.71 -0.82
C PHE A 109 -2.47 8.29 0.14
N ALA A 110 -2.77 9.15 1.10
CA ALA A 110 -3.96 9.09 1.95
C ALA A 110 -4.58 10.47 2.05
N LEU A 111 -5.92 10.54 2.06
CA LEU A 111 -6.68 11.79 2.20
C LEU A 111 -8.12 11.51 2.61
N ASP A 112 -8.81 12.56 3.04
CA ASP A 112 -10.24 12.56 3.23
C ASP A 112 -10.99 12.80 1.91
N ILE A 113 -12.18 12.22 1.79
CA ILE A 113 -13.05 12.35 0.62
C ILE A 113 -14.51 12.54 1.02
N SER A 114 -15.30 13.09 0.09
CA SER A 114 -16.77 13.13 0.16
C SER A 114 -17.36 12.20 -0.90
N GLU A 115 -18.36 11.40 -0.52
CA GLU A 115 -19.08 10.49 -1.41
C GLU A 115 -20.57 10.84 -1.49
N GLY A 116 -21.07 11.14 -2.69
CA GLY A 116 -22.51 11.37 -2.98
C GLY A 116 -23.13 12.63 -2.35
N ASN A 117 -22.45 13.28 -1.42
CA ASN A 117 -22.81 14.55 -0.80
C ASN A 117 -21.54 15.36 -0.51
N ASP A 118 -21.67 16.49 0.20
CA ASP A 118 -20.55 17.40 0.49
C ASP A 118 -19.89 17.18 1.87
N ALA A 119 -20.32 16.17 2.62
CA ALA A 119 -19.75 15.83 3.90
C ALA A 119 -18.46 15.01 3.72
N THR A 120 -17.40 15.42 4.40
CA THR A 120 -16.18 14.63 4.51
C THR A 120 -16.41 13.49 5.51
N GLN A 121 -16.52 12.26 5.02
CA GLN A 121 -16.92 11.12 5.85
C GLN A 121 -16.14 9.84 5.58
N ALA A 122 -15.23 9.86 4.61
CA ALA A 122 -14.44 8.70 4.25
C ALA A 122 -12.97 9.06 4.08
N VAL A 123 -12.12 8.06 4.26
CA VAL A 123 -10.67 8.13 4.01
C VAL A 123 -10.39 7.29 2.77
N LEU A 124 -9.79 7.91 1.76
CA LEU A 124 -9.24 7.24 0.59
C LEU A 124 -7.75 7.08 0.77
N ARG A 125 -7.26 5.87 0.54
CA ARG A 125 -5.83 5.57 0.45
C ARG A 125 -5.57 4.88 -0.86
N GLY A 126 -4.41 5.12 -1.43
CA GLY A 126 -4.10 4.57 -2.73
C GLY A 126 -2.63 4.46 -3.02
N ARG A 127 -2.29 3.50 -3.87
CA ARG A 127 -0.98 3.34 -4.48
C ARG A 127 -1.14 3.35 -5.99
N VAL A 128 -0.21 4.04 -6.66
CA VAL A 128 -0.07 3.99 -8.11
C VAL A 128 1.35 3.62 -8.49
N LYS A 129 1.51 2.85 -9.57
CA LYS A 129 2.83 2.51 -10.14
C LYS A 129 2.85 2.76 -11.64
N LEU A 130 3.96 3.30 -12.12
CA LEU A 130 4.15 3.67 -13.50
C LEU A 130 5.20 2.82 -14.19
N VAL A 131 4.94 2.58 -15.47
CA VAL A 131 5.91 2.07 -16.44
C VAL A 131 5.80 2.96 -17.67
N ASP A 132 6.93 3.46 -18.18
CA ASP A 132 6.97 4.38 -19.32
C ASP A 132 6.04 5.60 -19.17
N GLN A 133 6.02 6.22 -17.98
CA GLN A 133 5.17 7.37 -17.63
C GLN A 133 3.66 7.10 -17.79
N ARG A 134 3.27 5.82 -17.75
CA ARG A 134 1.88 5.38 -17.79
C ARG A 134 1.54 4.56 -16.57
N ILE A 135 0.35 4.76 -16.03
CA ILE A 135 -0.13 4.00 -14.86
C ILE A 135 -0.35 2.55 -15.27
N SER A 136 0.43 1.67 -14.66
CA SER A 136 0.38 0.21 -14.84
C SER A 136 -0.36 -0.50 -13.71
N GLU A 137 -0.41 0.11 -12.53
CA GLU A 137 -1.09 -0.43 -11.35
C GLU A 137 -1.80 0.70 -10.57
N ILE A 138 -3.03 0.44 -10.16
CA ILE A 138 -3.82 1.29 -9.25
C ILE A 138 -4.41 0.43 -8.15
N GLU A 139 -4.13 0.75 -6.91
CA GLU A 139 -4.60 -0.01 -5.75
C GLU A 139 -5.23 0.98 -4.77
N LEU A 140 -6.54 0.89 -4.55
CA LEU A 140 -7.32 1.83 -3.75
C LEU A 140 -7.99 1.16 -2.58
N PHE A 141 -8.08 1.87 -1.46
CA PHE A 141 -8.83 1.49 -0.28
C PHE A 141 -9.71 2.66 0.15
N ILE A 142 -11.02 2.42 0.26
CA ILE A 142 -11.98 3.40 0.77
C ILE A 142 -12.53 2.89 2.10
N ASN A 143 -12.38 3.72 3.13
CA ASN A 143 -12.93 3.50 4.45
C ASN A 143 -14.01 4.53 4.77
N ARG A 144 -15.19 4.08 5.16
CA ARG A 144 -16.36 4.89 5.55
C ARG A 144 -16.64 4.82 7.05
N GLY A 145 -15.90 3.99 7.76
CA GLY A 145 -16.04 3.79 9.19
C GLY A 145 -15.10 2.74 9.74
N ARG A 146 -15.13 2.58 11.06
CA ARG A 146 -14.39 1.54 11.81
C ARG A 146 -14.71 0.12 11.31
N GLY A 147 -15.97 -0.12 10.96
CA GLY A 147 -16.44 -1.44 10.51
C GLY A 147 -15.84 -1.92 9.19
N ASP A 148 -15.18 -1.03 8.43
CA ASP A 148 -14.50 -1.42 7.21
C ASP A 148 -13.18 -2.13 7.55
N HIS A 149 -12.14 -1.41 8.04
CA HIS A 149 -10.75 -1.94 8.05
C HIS A 149 -9.89 -1.55 9.28
N GLY A 150 -10.47 -1.14 10.42
CA GLY A 150 -9.67 -0.74 11.59
C GLY A 150 -10.46 -0.34 12.84
N PHE A 151 -9.80 -0.42 14.00
CA PHE A 151 -10.36 0.00 15.29
C PHE A 151 -10.48 1.52 15.41
N SER A 152 -9.54 2.25 14.81
CA SER A 152 -9.54 3.72 14.81
C SER A 152 -9.82 4.25 13.41
N PHE A 153 -10.70 5.25 13.35
CA PHE A 153 -11.17 5.86 12.10
C PHE A 153 -11.59 7.30 12.38
N SER A 154 -10.97 8.27 11.71
CA SER A 154 -11.47 9.64 11.68
C SER A 154 -10.93 10.38 10.45
N PRO A 155 -11.80 10.77 9.50
CA PRO A 155 -11.46 11.72 8.45
C PRO A 155 -11.10 13.11 9.00
N GLU A 156 -11.67 13.49 10.16
CA GLU A 156 -11.46 14.81 10.77
C GLU A 156 -10.06 14.96 11.37
N GLU A 157 -9.56 13.92 12.05
CA GLU A 157 -8.26 13.94 12.71
C GLU A 157 -7.09 13.59 11.76
N LEU A 158 -7.39 13.04 10.58
CA LEU A 158 -6.42 12.56 9.58
C LEU A 158 -5.32 13.59 9.30
N ALA A 159 -5.69 14.82 8.93
CA ALA A 159 -4.72 15.85 8.56
C ALA A 159 -3.79 16.24 9.72
N ALA A 160 -4.31 16.29 10.95
CA ALA A 160 -3.51 16.66 12.11
C ALA A 160 -2.52 15.53 12.50
N ASN A 161 -2.98 14.28 12.46
CA ASN A 161 -2.15 13.12 12.76
C ASN A 161 -1.06 12.90 11.71
N ASP A 162 -1.36 13.11 10.43
CA ASP A 162 -0.41 12.92 9.33
C ASP A 162 0.57 14.09 9.18
N ALA A 163 0.21 15.30 9.64
CA ALA A 163 1.07 16.47 9.54
C ALA A 163 2.43 16.27 10.23
N VAL A 164 2.48 15.54 11.34
CA VAL A 164 3.74 15.23 12.03
C VAL A 164 4.62 14.32 11.17
N LEU A 165 4.00 13.32 10.52
CA LEU A 165 4.66 12.32 9.69
C LEU A 165 5.20 12.94 8.39
N MET A 166 4.50 13.93 7.83
CA MET A 166 4.93 14.67 6.63
C MET A 166 5.95 15.77 6.90
N ASN A 167 6.22 16.10 8.16
CA ASN A 167 7.21 17.11 8.57
C ASN A 167 8.28 16.53 9.51
N PRO A 168 9.00 15.48 9.11
CA PRO A 168 10.05 14.89 9.95
C PRO A 168 11.19 15.89 10.21
N PRO A 169 11.95 15.76 11.32
CA PRO A 169 12.98 16.73 11.72
C PRO A 169 14.08 16.89 10.66
N ALA A 170 14.44 18.13 10.31
CA ALA A 170 15.43 18.39 9.25
C ALA A 170 16.86 17.92 9.58
N ASN A 171 17.16 17.71 10.86
CA ASN A 171 18.47 17.26 11.36
C ASN A 171 18.53 15.75 11.64
N ARG A 172 17.52 14.99 11.22
CA ARG A 172 17.50 13.53 11.33
C ARG A 172 18.54 12.88 10.43
N THR A 173 18.88 11.65 10.76
CA THR A 173 19.62 10.72 9.91
C THR A 173 18.63 9.97 9.03
N ASN A 174 18.60 10.28 7.74
CA ASN A 174 17.75 9.56 6.79
C ASN A 174 18.24 8.11 6.66
N PRO A 175 17.31 7.14 6.58
CA PRO A 175 17.68 5.76 6.30
C PRO A 175 18.16 5.61 4.85
N SER A 176 18.94 4.55 4.61
CA SER A 176 19.20 4.12 3.24
C SER A 176 17.99 3.38 2.66
N ARG A 177 17.83 3.36 1.33
CA ARG A 177 16.84 2.49 0.67
C ARG A 177 16.95 1.03 1.11
N ALA A 178 18.17 0.50 1.20
CA ALA A 178 18.40 -0.88 1.65
C ALA A 178 17.91 -1.12 3.09
N THR A 179 18.00 -0.10 3.97
CA THR A 179 17.45 -0.14 5.32
C THR A 179 15.91 -0.21 5.27
N LEU A 180 15.28 0.59 4.42
CA LEU A 180 13.81 0.60 4.25
C LEU A 180 13.29 -0.70 3.61
N GLU A 181 14.05 -1.28 2.67
CA GLU A 181 13.76 -2.60 2.10
C GLU A 181 13.84 -3.70 3.16
N ALA A 182 14.89 -3.69 3.99
CA ALA A 182 15.05 -4.65 5.08
C ALA A 182 13.96 -4.50 6.16
N LEU A 183 13.57 -3.27 6.49
CA LEU A 183 12.45 -2.97 7.38
C LEU A 183 11.12 -3.53 6.82
N SER A 184 10.89 -3.34 5.51
CA SER A 184 9.70 -3.84 4.83
C SER A 184 9.63 -5.37 4.84
N GLU A 185 10.73 -6.06 4.55
CA GLU A 185 10.81 -7.53 4.66
C GLU A 185 10.60 -7.99 6.10
N ALA A 186 11.20 -7.30 7.08
CA ALA A 186 11.14 -7.68 8.48
C ALA A 186 9.73 -7.64 9.09
N LEU A 187 8.80 -6.90 8.49
CA LEU A 187 7.43 -6.80 8.98
C LEU A 187 6.67 -8.13 8.93
N PHE A 188 6.94 -8.95 7.91
CA PHE A 188 6.22 -10.21 7.67
C PHE A 188 7.13 -11.44 7.58
N ALA A 189 8.44 -11.28 7.45
CA ALA A 189 9.35 -12.40 7.26
C ALA A 189 9.84 -13.02 8.58
N ARG A 190 9.47 -14.29 8.82
CA ARG A 190 10.00 -15.10 9.94
C ARG A 190 11.53 -15.17 9.97
N SER A 191 12.15 -15.09 8.79
CA SER A 191 13.58 -15.28 8.60
C SER A 191 14.40 -13.98 8.66
N SER A 192 13.74 -12.82 8.79
CA SER A 192 14.45 -11.54 8.85
C SER A 192 15.29 -11.46 10.13
N ASN A 193 16.50 -10.93 9.98
CA ASN A 193 17.41 -10.63 11.08
C ASN A 193 17.54 -9.12 11.32
N PHE A 194 16.71 -8.31 10.65
CA PHE A 194 16.71 -6.86 10.83
C PHE A 194 16.09 -6.52 12.19
N SER A 195 16.87 -5.85 13.04
CA SER A 195 16.41 -5.42 14.36
C SER A 195 15.80 -4.02 14.25
N VAL A 196 14.55 -3.87 14.69
CA VAL A 196 13.86 -2.59 14.68
C VAL A 196 13.86 -2.00 16.10
N ASN A 197 14.58 -0.90 16.28
CA ASN A 197 14.40 -0.07 17.47
C ASN A 197 13.15 0.77 17.27
N VAL A 198 12.29 0.86 18.29
CA VAL A 198 11.07 1.67 18.23
C VAL A 198 11.30 2.94 19.04
N ASN A 199 11.08 4.11 18.45
CA ASN A 199 11.17 5.38 19.16
C ASN A 199 10.08 5.45 20.26
N ASP A 200 10.42 6.00 21.43
CA ASP A 200 9.48 6.15 22.55
C ASP A 200 8.22 6.97 22.19
N ASN A 201 8.31 7.84 21.18
CA ASN A 201 7.21 8.66 20.67
C ASN A 201 6.66 8.14 19.33
N CYS A 202 6.94 6.90 18.95
CA CYS A 202 6.48 6.34 17.69
C CYS A 202 4.95 6.41 17.58
N GLN A 203 4.45 7.02 16.51
CA GLN A 203 3.02 7.20 16.29
C GLN A 203 2.41 5.99 15.60
N PHE A 204 1.46 5.32 16.26
CA PHE A 204 0.68 4.25 15.66
C PHE A 204 -0.71 4.75 15.26
N THR A 205 -1.04 4.65 13.98
CA THR A 205 -2.34 5.06 13.43
C THR A 205 -3.06 3.92 12.70
N GLU A 206 -4.38 3.99 12.72
CA GLU A 206 -5.26 3.26 11.83
C GLU A 206 -6.25 4.25 11.21
N ILE A 207 -6.40 4.18 9.88
CA ILE A 207 -7.39 4.93 9.09
C ILE A 207 -7.64 6.38 9.58
N GLY A 208 -6.57 7.17 9.62
CA GLY A 208 -6.62 8.61 9.93
C GLY A 208 -6.68 8.98 11.40
N TRP A 209 -6.68 8.00 12.30
CA TRP A 209 -6.63 8.28 13.73
C TRP A 209 -5.57 7.45 14.44
N LYS A 210 -4.98 8.00 15.49
CA LYS A 210 -4.13 7.26 16.40
C LYS A 210 -4.90 6.14 17.06
N VAL A 211 -4.22 5.02 17.26
CA VAL A 211 -4.88 3.82 17.78
C VAL A 211 -5.29 4.05 19.23
N VAL A 212 -6.61 4.12 19.44
CA VAL A 212 -7.27 4.17 20.74
C VAL A 212 -8.44 3.20 20.75
N ASP A 213 -8.66 2.52 21.88
CA ASP A 213 -9.88 1.75 22.10
C ASP A 213 -11.01 2.71 22.45
N THR A 214 -11.89 2.96 21.49
CA THR A 214 -13.07 3.80 21.68
C THR A 214 -14.28 3.04 22.23
N GLY A 215 -14.09 1.79 22.64
CA GLY A 215 -15.13 0.86 23.02
C GLY A 215 -15.99 0.41 21.83
N VAL A 216 -17.02 -0.39 22.13
CA VAL A 216 -17.94 -0.97 21.13
C VAL A 216 -18.64 0.10 20.30
N TRP A 217 -19.06 1.19 20.95
CA TRP A 217 -19.91 2.22 20.32
C TRP A 217 -19.16 3.47 19.89
N GLY A 218 -17.83 3.50 20.06
CA GLY A 218 -17.02 4.66 19.65
C GLY A 218 -17.16 5.88 20.55
N ASN A 219 -17.71 5.72 21.75
CA ASN A 219 -17.99 6.81 22.69
C ASN A 219 -17.10 6.81 23.95
N ASN A 220 -16.13 5.89 24.02
CA ASN A 220 -15.08 5.86 25.04
C ASN A 220 -13.73 6.24 24.41
N SER A 221 -12.67 6.29 25.21
CA SER A 221 -11.29 6.42 24.72
C SER A 221 -10.31 5.83 25.73
N SER A 222 -9.35 5.04 25.24
CA SER A 222 -8.17 4.61 25.99
C SER A 222 -7.01 5.61 25.79
N PRO A 223 -5.91 5.49 26.55
CA PRO A 223 -4.64 6.05 26.12
C PRO A 223 -4.27 5.56 24.71
N GLU A 224 -3.52 6.37 23.97
CA GLU A 224 -2.96 6.02 22.67
C GLU A 224 -2.08 4.77 22.80
N VAL A 225 -2.26 3.81 21.89
CA VAL A 225 -1.40 2.62 21.79
C VAL A 225 -0.16 3.04 21.00
N PRO A 226 1.06 2.90 21.56
CA PRO A 226 2.29 3.21 20.82
C PRO A 226 2.58 2.14 19.76
N CYS A 227 3.50 2.42 18.85
CA CYS A 227 4.02 1.39 17.97
C CYS A 227 4.61 0.23 18.78
N SER A 228 4.59 -0.96 18.19
CA SER A 228 5.27 -2.13 18.76
C SER A 228 5.92 -2.95 17.66
N TRP A 229 7.03 -3.61 17.99
CA TRP A 229 7.73 -4.53 17.08
C TRP A 229 8.02 -5.85 17.80
N PRO A 230 6.99 -6.63 18.12
CA PRO A 230 7.15 -7.87 18.88
C PRO A 230 7.86 -8.96 18.05
N PRO A 231 8.60 -9.88 18.70
CA PRO A 231 9.19 -11.02 18.02
C PRO A 231 8.14 -11.97 17.43
N GLU A 232 6.97 -12.06 18.06
CA GLU A 232 5.79 -12.74 17.52
C GLU A 232 4.94 -11.73 16.77
N HIS A 233 4.83 -11.90 15.46
CA HIS A 233 4.04 -11.05 14.57
C HIS A 233 3.41 -11.92 13.47
N PRO A 234 2.39 -11.42 12.76
CA PRO A 234 1.80 -12.13 11.64
C PRO A 234 2.81 -12.30 10.50
N ILE A 235 2.84 -13.47 9.86
CA ILE A 235 3.86 -13.81 8.86
C ILE A 235 3.21 -14.03 7.50
N ASP A 236 3.85 -13.53 6.46
CA ASP A 236 3.51 -13.79 5.06
C ASP A 236 4.79 -13.91 4.23
N ASP A 237 5.14 -15.15 3.86
CA ASP A 237 6.30 -15.45 3.02
C ASP A 237 6.16 -14.90 1.58
N ASN A 238 4.95 -14.48 1.18
CA ASN A 238 4.68 -13.85 -0.11
C ASN A 238 4.34 -12.35 0.04
N ALA A 239 4.68 -11.72 1.16
CA ALA A 239 4.42 -10.31 1.37
C ALA A 239 5.02 -9.46 0.23
N ARG A 240 4.26 -8.46 -0.20
CA ARG A 240 4.72 -7.47 -1.18
C ARG A 240 5.48 -6.38 -0.45
N VAL A 241 6.80 -6.49 -0.51
CA VAL A 241 7.74 -5.60 0.15
C VAL A 241 8.16 -4.42 -0.73
N GLY A 242 8.46 -3.28 -0.10
CA GLY A 242 9.00 -2.10 -0.78
C GLY A 242 8.12 -1.57 -1.90
N LEU A 243 6.80 -1.57 -1.73
CA LEU A 243 5.83 -1.14 -2.76
C LEU A 243 5.99 0.35 -3.14
N VAL A 244 6.36 1.16 -2.15
CA VAL A 244 6.75 2.57 -2.26
C VAL A 244 7.81 2.81 -1.20
N ILE A 245 8.97 3.34 -1.61
CA ILE A 245 10.04 3.75 -0.69
C ILE A 245 10.34 5.23 -0.93
N ASP A 246 10.01 6.07 0.04
CA ASP A 246 10.32 7.50 0.04
C ASP A 246 11.51 7.76 0.97
N GLU A 247 12.72 7.77 0.41
CA GLU A 247 13.97 8.00 1.13
C GLU A 247 14.06 9.42 1.74
N GLU A 248 13.32 10.38 1.18
CA GLU A 248 13.29 11.75 1.71
C GLU A 248 12.53 11.80 3.02
N LEU A 249 11.37 11.13 3.10
CA LEU A 249 10.52 11.12 4.29
C LEU A 249 10.78 9.92 5.22
N GLY A 250 11.60 8.96 4.79
CA GLY A 250 11.87 7.72 5.52
C GLY A 250 10.69 6.75 5.50
N PHE A 251 9.80 6.83 4.51
CA PHE A 251 8.64 5.95 4.41
C PHE A 251 8.93 4.67 3.63
N VAL A 252 8.31 3.57 4.06
CA VAL A 252 8.15 2.36 3.25
C VAL A 252 6.75 1.79 3.36
N LEU A 253 6.18 1.42 2.22
CA LEU A 253 4.88 0.76 2.11
C LEU A 253 5.05 -0.74 1.86
N THR A 254 4.35 -1.55 2.63
CA THR A 254 4.37 -3.02 2.57
C THR A 254 2.94 -3.56 2.57
N SER A 255 2.71 -4.71 1.96
CA SER A 255 1.43 -5.41 2.03
C SER A 255 1.62 -6.89 2.31
N GLY A 256 0.82 -7.46 3.20
CA GLY A 256 0.81 -8.88 3.53
C GLY A 256 -0.60 -9.46 3.51
N ILE A 257 -0.70 -10.75 3.19
CA ILE A 257 -1.90 -11.57 3.22
C ILE A 257 -1.83 -12.52 4.42
N VAL A 258 -2.61 -12.23 5.44
CA VAL A 258 -2.51 -12.85 6.75
C VAL A 258 -3.75 -13.70 7.03
N PRO A 259 -3.64 -15.05 7.12
CA PRO A 259 -4.76 -15.88 7.56
C PRO A 259 -5.02 -15.68 9.06
N GLY A 260 -6.28 -15.78 9.46
CA GLY A 260 -6.67 -15.67 10.85
C GLY A 260 -8.15 -15.91 11.07
N LYS A 261 -8.63 -15.57 12.27
CA LYS A 261 -10.03 -15.71 12.63
C LYS A 261 -10.63 -14.40 13.09
N VAL A 262 -11.87 -14.17 12.65
CA VAL A 262 -12.72 -13.11 13.19
C VAL A 262 -13.42 -13.64 14.43
N TYR A 263 -13.29 -12.90 15.54
CA TYR A 263 -13.89 -13.18 16.83
C TYR A 263 -14.99 -12.15 17.17
N PRO A 264 -15.90 -12.43 18.11
CA PRO A 264 -16.79 -11.42 18.67
C PRO A 264 -16.02 -10.21 19.17
N TYR A 265 -16.55 -9.03 18.90
CA TYR A 265 -16.04 -7.78 19.47
C TYR A 265 -17.00 -7.27 20.56
N ASN A 266 -16.48 -7.11 21.79
CA ASN A 266 -17.23 -6.56 22.92
C ASN A 266 -16.29 -5.75 23.84
N GLY A 267 -15.71 -4.67 23.30
CA GLY A 267 -14.82 -3.78 24.02
C GLY A 267 -13.35 -4.12 23.73
N ASN A 268 -12.56 -4.36 24.76
CA ASN A 268 -11.09 -4.47 24.69
C ASN A 268 -10.55 -5.80 24.11
N ILE A 269 -11.29 -6.47 23.24
CA ILE A 269 -10.90 -7.76 22.62
C ILE A 269 -10.69 -7.56 21.12
N SER A 270 -9.74 -8.26 20.51
CA SER A 270 -9.52 -8.10 19.07
C SER A 270 -10.65 -8.74 18.25
N ALA A 271 -11.12 -8.04 17.21
CA ALA A 271 -12.08 -8.54 16.25
C ALA A 271 -11.45 -9.51 15.25
N PHE A 272 -10.17 -9.37 14.92
CA PHE A 272 -9.43 -10.28 14.04
C PHE A 272 -8.10 -10.66 14.68
N ILE A 273 -7.80 -11.95 14.74
CA ILE A 273 -6.56 -12.47 15.31
C ILE A 273 -5.89 -13.37 14.27
N PRO A 274 -4.70 -13.00 13.76
CA PRO A 274 -3.88 -13.84 12.89
C PRO A 274 -3.59 -15.23 13.46
N ASP A 275 -3.41 -16.23 12.59
CA ASP A 275 -3.15 -17.61 13.00
C ASP A 275 -1.80 -17.79 13.69
N ASP A 276 -0.79 -16.98 13.33
CA ASP A 276 0.51 -16.98 14.02
C ASP A 276 0.39 -16.51 15.48
N LEU A 277 -0.66 -15.76 15.84
CA LEU A 277 -0.93 -15.28 17.20
C LEU A 277 -1.81 -16.27 17.99
N SER A 278 -1.43 -17.56 17.97
CA SER A 278 -2.20 -18.66 18.56
C SER A 278 -2.55 -18.46 20.05
N VAL A 279 -1.64 -17.91 20.86
CA VAL A 279 -1.89 -17.62 22.29
C VAL A 279 -3.03 -16.61 22.46
N ALA A 280 -3.11 -15.61 21.59
CA ALA A 280 -4.20 -14.64 21.61
C ALA A 280 -5.53 -15.28 21.18
N GLN A 281 -5.51 -16.16 20.19
CA GLN A 281 -6.69 -16.94 19.80
C GLN A 281 -7.20 -17.83 20.95
N GLU A 282 -6.32 -18.57 21.61
CA GLU A 282 -6.68 -19.43 22.75
C GLU A 282 -7.29 -18.63 23.91
N ALA A 283 -6.71 -17.47 24.23
CA ALA A 283 -7.25 -16.56 25.24
C ALA A 283 -8.67 -16.09 24.87
N GLN A 284 -8.88 -15.76 23.59
CA GLN A 284 -10.17 -15.33 23.08
C GLN A 284 -11.22 -16.45 23.14
N GLU A 285 -10.85 -17.69 22.81
CA GLU A 285 -11.74 -18.85 22.92
C GLU A 285 -12.16 -19.14 24.38
N VAL A 286 -11.23 -19.00 25.34
CA VAL A 286 -11.53 -19.13 26.76
C VAL A 286 -12.51 -18.04 27.21
N TRP A 287 -12.28 -16.79 26.78
CA TRP A 287 -13.18 -15.69 27.09
C TRP A 287 -14.59 -15.94 26.54
N ILE A 288 -14.73 -16.40 25.29
CA ILE A 288 -16.03 -16.73 24.66
C ILE A 288 -16.78 -17.78 25.47
N LYS A 289 -16.11 -18.89 25.86
CA LYS A 289 -16.73 -19.98 26.62
C LYS A 289 -17.22 -19.54 28.01
N ALA A 290 -16.61 -18.48 28.56
CA ALA A 290 -16.99 -17.91 29.84
C ALA A 290 -18.16 -16.91 29.75
N GLN A 291 -18.55 -16.48 28.54
CA GLN A 291 -19.67 -15.56 28.37
C GLN A 291 -21.01 -16.31 28.41
N ASP A 292 -21.82 -16.04 29.42
CA ASP A 292 -23.20 -16.54 29.52
C ASP A 292 -24.21 -15.42 29.18
N GLY A 293 -25.30 -15.78 28.51
CA GLY A 293 -26.39 -14.87 28.18
C GLY A 293 -26.10 -13.80 27.11
N LEU A 294 -24.92 -13.82 26.47
CA LEU A 294 -24.58 -12.90 25.37
C LEU A 294 -24.76 -13.55 24.00
N SER A 295 -25.29 -12.78 23.03
CA SER A 295 -25.28 -13.15 21.62
C SER A 295 -23.91 -12.85 21.03
N LEU A 296 -23.14 -13.88 20.69
CA LEU A 296 -21.79 -13.77 20.18
C LEU A 296 -21.68 -14.28 18.74
N LEU A 297 -20.81 -13.65 17.95
CA LEU A 297 -20.39 -14.15 16.65
C LEU A 297 -19.66 -15.50 16.82
N ALA A 298 -19.98 -16.49 16.00
CA ALA A 298 -19.16 -17.71 15.96
C ALA A 298 -17.79 -17.36 15.35
N PRO A 299 -16.66 -17.73 15.98
CA PRO A 299 -15.35 -17.55 15.37
C PRO A 299 -15.33 -18.11 13.96
N THR A 300 -14.91 -17.30 12.98
CA THR A 300 -14.95 -17.64 11.56
C THR A 300 -13.63 -17.33 10.92
N GLU A 301 -13.12 -18.26 10.11
CA GLU A 301 -11.90 -18.09 9.32
C GLU A 301 -12.03 -16.91 8.36
N ALA A 302 -10.97 -16.12 8.25
CA ALA A 302 -10.86 -14.98 7.35
C ALA A 302 -9.42 -14.81 6.88
N THR A 303 -9.22 -13.93 5.91
CA THR A 303 -7.88 -13.50 5.51
C THR A 303 -7.81 -11.98 5.54
N GLY A 304 -6.85 -11.43 6.26
CA GLY A 304 -6.55 -10.00 6.25
C GLY A 304 -5.60 -9.66 5.11
N ASP A 305 -6.00 -8.76 4.21
CA ASP A 305 -5.11 -8.08 3.26
C ASP A 305 -4.71 -6.75 3.86
N THR A 306 -3.41 -6.60 4.13
CA THR A 306 -2.87 -5.45 4.83
C THR A 306 -2.14 -4.53 3.87
N LEU A 307 -2.21 -3.22 4.14
CA LEU A 307 -1.36 -2.23 3.51
C LEU A 307 -0.82 -1.30 4.59
N GLU A 308 0.44 -1.52 4.94
CA GLU A 308 1.10 -0.89 6.08
C GLU A 308 2.16 0.11 5.62
N LEU A 309 2.10 1.32 6.18
CA LEU A 309 3.10 2.36 5.96
C LEU A 309 3.94 2.50 7.24
N LEU A 310 5.25 2.36 7.09
CA LEU A 310 6.21 2.54 8.18
C LEU A 310 7.04 3.80 7.91
N GLN A 311 7.35 4.57 8.95
CA GLN A 311 8.32 5.66 8.89
C GLN A 311 9.52 5.34 9.76
N TYR A 312 10.72 5.48 9.22
CA TYR A 312 11.96 5.14 9.89
C TYR A 312 13.03 6.19 9.61
N TYR A 313 13.69 6.66 10.67
CA TYR A 313 14.85 7.55 10.62
C TYR A 313 15.52 7.56 11.99
N ASP A 314 16.76 8.08 12.07
CA ASP A 314 17.57 8.03 13.28
C ASP A 314 17.76 6.60 13.84
N ASP A 315 17.81 5.62 12.94
CA ASP A 315 17.90 4.18 13.24
C ASP A 315 16.77 3.64 14.15
N GLU A 316 15.62 4.31 14.13
CA GLU A 316 14.42 3.97 14.89
C GLU A 316 13.15 4.06 14.04
N LEU A 317 12.15 3.24 14.38
CA LEU A 317 10.79 3.33 13.87
C LEU A 317 10.07 4.50 14.53
N GLN A 318 9.50 5.37 13.70
CA GLN A 318 8.96 6.68 14.06
C GLN A 318 7.44 6.73 13.89
N ALA A 319 6.91 5.98 12.93
CA ALA A 319 5.48 5.80 12.76
C ALA A 319 5.15 4.45 12.14
N MET A 320 3.96 3.97 12.44
CA MET A 320 3.34 2.79 11.87
C MET A 320 1.90 3.14 11.56
N GLN A 321 1.47 2.90 10.33
CA GLN A 321 0.07 2.98 9.93
C GLN A 321 -0.35 1.59 9.47
N ILE A 322 -1.34 1.01 10.14
CA ILE A 322 -1.89 -0.30 9.78
C ILE A 322 -3.28 -0.13 9.18
N ASN A 323 -3.57 -1.01 8.24
CA ASN A 323 -4.92 -1.22 7.75
C ASN A 323 -5.10 -2.67 7.35
N VAL A 324 -6.25 -3.23 7.69
CA VAL A 324 -6.55 -4.63 7.41
C VAL A 324 -7.90 -4.74 6.71
N TYR A 325 -7.89 -5.17 5.46
CA TYR A 325 -9.08 -5.53 4.71
C TYR A 325 -9.41 -7.01 4.95
N LEU A 326 -10.58 -7.32 5.49
CA LEU A 326 -10.99 -8.71 5.72
C LEU A 326 -11.67 -9.29 4.49
N GLY A 327 -11.06 -10.31 3.92
CA GLY A 327 -11.62 -11.18 2.91
C GLY A 327 -12.13 -12.50 3.48
N GLY A 328 -12.77 -13.30 2.62
CA GLY A 328 -13.11 -14.68 2.96
C GLY A 328 -11.88 -15.53 3.24
N PRO A 329 -12.05 -16.70 3.86
CA PRO A 329 -10.92 -17.58 4.18
C PRO A 329 -10.20 -18.05 2.91
N ASN A 330 -8.87 -18.10 2.98
CA ASN A 330 -7.98 -18.40 1.86
C ASN A 330 -8.10 -17.41 0.69
N ALA A 331 -8.64 -16.21 0.92
CA ALA A 331 -8.56 -15.16 -0.07
C ALA A 331 -7.08 -14.81 -0.32
N THR A 332 -6.75 -14.49 -1.57
CA THR A 332 -5.40 -14.03 -1.93
C THR A 332 -5.51 -12.65 -2.56
N SER A 333 -4.38 -11.94 -2.58
CA SER A 333 -4.27 -10.72 -3.35
C SER A 333 -4.27 -11.05 -4.85
N VAL A 334 -4.93 -10.24 -5.67
CA VAL A 334 -4.75 -10.31 -7.14
C VAL A 334 -3.40 -9.76 -7.62
N TRP A 335 -2.63 -9.24 -6.67
CA TRP A 335 -1.28 -8.73 -6.86
C TRP A 335 -0.21 -9.81 -6.73
N LEU A 336 -0.55 -11.00 -6.21
CA LEU A 336 0.33 -12.16 -6.02
C LEU A 336 0.10 -13.27 -7.07
#